data_AF-A0AAV5QJF1-F1
#
_entry.id   AF-A0AAV5QJF1-F1
#
_cell.length_a   1.000
_cell.length_b   1.000
_cell.length_c   1.000
_cell.angle_alpha   90.00
_cell.angle_beta   90.00
_cell.angle_gamma   90.00
#
_symmetry.space_group_name_H-M   'P 1'
#
loop_
_entity.id
_entity.type
_entity.pdbx_description
1 polymer ?
#
loop_
_entity_poly.entity_id
_entity_poly.type
_entity_poly.pdbx_seq_one_letter_code
_entity_poly.pdbx_strand_id
1 'polypeptide(L)'
;MSELEEYLNDSLSRLYTLEPSSIHDGLQRLDALLGQLCVQTNNHKKSKMLSQYKDGRNLKSQYNHLKRWKVPDEDDAIFGEFIKLQNSFEYNIATGMIFCLNQFNIKTNNKGNIYPQEFILLAHKVLQGVLLLHPESRNLFFREANMKLLLSFLVNYKHYMPSVQCSAVQTFVCCLVRSVKNLRKFETLGGVEITCNLFNKKSTSKEVKLKILEFLFFYLIPETNINLEKSFEMDLDESVILNQSKHLYKDGYIRRTMKEKAANLKQYIANVDDLVQELVTSKPFGEMNIEW
;
A
#
# COMPACT_ATOMS: atom_id res chain seq x y z
N MET A 1 18.66 -22.39 11.76
CA MET A 1 18.19 -21.59 10.64
C MET A 1 17.11 -22.40 9.96
N SER A 2 15.89 -21.87 9.82
CA SER A 2 14.84 -22.57 9.08
C SER A 2 15.09 -22.50 7.57
N GLU A 3 14.43 -23.35 6.79
CA GLU A 3 14.53 -23.32 5.32
C GLU A 3 14.10 -21.97 4.74
N LEU A 4 13.04 -21.36 5.32
CA LEU A 4 12.56 -20.05 4.88
C LEU A 4 13.53 -18.92 5.23
N GLU A 5 14.12 -18.97 6.42
CA GLU A 5 15.14 -18.01 6.87
C GLU A 5 16.38 -18.07 5.96
N GLU A 6 16.88 -19.27 5.64
CA GLU A 6 18.01 -19.45 4.71
C GLU A 6 17.67 -18.94 3.30
N TYR A 7 16.46 -19.23 2.81
CA TYR A 7 15.99 -18.76 1.51
C TYR A 7 15.90 -17.23 1.43
N LEU A 8 15.37 -16.58 2.48
CA LEU A 8 15.32 -15.12 2.56
C LEU A 8 16.71 -14.51 2.67
N ASN A 9 17.60 -15.12 3.46
CA ASN A 9 18.98 -14.66 3.58
C ASN A 9 19.70 -14.66 2.23
N ASP A 10 19.66 -15.78 1.50
CA ASP A 10 20.26 -15.87 0.16
C ASP A 10 19.60 -14.86 -0.80
N SER A 11 18.27 -14.79 -0.84
CA SER A 11 17.54 -13.89 -1.74
C SER A 11 17.85 -12.41 -1.48
N LEU A 12 17.92 -11.99 -0.21
CA LEU A 12 18.21 -10.61 0.18
C LEU A 12 19.69 -10.28 -0.04
N SER A 13 20.62 -11.20 0.25
CA SER A 13 22.05 -10.96 0.04
C SER A 13 22.38 -10.59 -1.41
N ARG A 14 21.68 -11.21 -2.37
CA ARG A 14 21.78 -10.93 -3.81
C ARG A 14 21.41 -9.49 -4.17
N LEU A 15 20.44 -8.90 -3.46
CA LEU A 15 19.98 -7.52 -3.69
C LEU A 15 21.04 -6.47 -3.36
N TYR A 16 21.96 -6.78 -2.44
CA TYR A 16 23.01 -5.87 -2.00
C TYR A 16 24.29 -5.97 -2.85
N THR A 17 24.30 -6.84 -3.86
CA THR A 17 25.42 -6.96 -4.81
C THR A 17 25.40 -5.83 -5.85
N LEU A 18 26.49 -5.65 -6.58
CA LEU A 18 26.55 -4.71 -7.72
C LEU A 18 26.16 -5.36 -9.05
N GLU A 19 25.99 -6.68 -9.08
CA GLU A 19 25.80 -7.45 -10.30
C GLU A 19 24.31 -7.49 -10.71
N PRO A 20 23.93 -6.99 -11.90
CA PRO A 20 22.52 -6.94 -12.31
C PRO A 20 21.82 -8.31 -12.36
N SER A 21 22.53 -9.36 -12.78
CA SER A 21 22.04 -10.75 -12.83
C SER A 21 21.65 -11.26 -11.43
N SER A 22 22.52 -11.04 -10.44
CA SER A 22 22.30 -11.43 -9.05
C SER A 22 21.10 -10.69 -8.45
N ILE A 23 21.03 -9.37 -8.64
CA ILE A 23 19.88 -8.56 -8.19
C ILE A 23 18.58 -9.07 -8.81
N HIS A 24 18.57 -9.35 -10.12
CA HIS A 24 17.39 -9.88 -10.80
C HIS A 24 16.93 -11.22 -10.22
N ASP A 25 17.87 -12.16 -10.02
CA ASP A 25 17.59 -13.46 -9.41
C ASP A 25 17.01 -13.30 -7.99
N GLY A 26 17.61 -12.43 -7.16
CA GLY A 26 17.08 -12.10 -5.84
C GLY A 26 15.64 -11.56 -5.88
N LEU A 27 15.35 -10.63 -6.80
CA LEU A 27 14.00 -10.10 -6.99
C LEU A 27 13.00 -11.17 -7.45
N GLN A 28 13.39 -12.05 -8.37
CA GLN A 28 12.54 -13.14 -8.87
C GLN A 28 12.24 -14.18 -7.78
N ARG A 29 13.23 -14.53 -6.97
CA ARG A 29 13.07 -15.43 -5.82
C ARG A 29 12.06 -14.89 -4.81
N LEU A 30 12.15 -13.60 -4.48
CA LEU A 30 11.21 -12.97 -3.57
C LEU A 30 9.79 -12.91 -4.15
N ASP A 31 9.62 -12.59 -5.43
CA ASP A 31 8.30 -12.63 -6.08
C ASP A 31 7.71 -14.05 -6.08
N ALA A 32 8.54 -15.06 -6.39
CA ALA A 32 8.14 -16.46 -6.37
C ALA A 32 7.72 -16.93 -4.96
N LEU A 33 8.48 -16.55 -3.93
CA LEU A 33 8.16 -16.86 -2.53
C LEU A 33 6.79 -16.30 -2.14
N LEU A 34 6.54 -15.01 -2.40
CA LEU A 34 5.25 -14.39 -2.08
C LEU A 34 4.10 -15.08 -2.81
N GLY A 35 4.31 -15.47 -4.07
CA GLY A 35 3.36 -16.25 -4.85
C GLY A 35 3.07 -17.62 -4.24
N GLN A 36 4.11 -18.35 -3.82
CA GLN A 36 3.99 -19.69 -3.22
C GLN A 36 3.20 -19.65 -1.90
N LEU A 37 3.48 -18.69 -1.01
CA LEU A 37 2.74 -18.52 0.24
C LEU A 37 1.24 -18.29 -0.01
N CYS A 38 0.90 -17.49 -1.02
CA CYS A 38 -0.48 -17.24 -1.40
C CYS A 38 -1.17 -18.49 -1.98
N VAL A 39 -0.46 -19.32 -2.76
CA VAL A 39 -1.00 -20.58 -3.31
C VAL A 39 -1.21 -21.62 -2.22
N GLN A 40 -0.25 -21.80 -1.31
CA GLN A 40 -0.36 -22.71 -0.17
C GLN A 40 -1.59 -22.39 0.69
N THR A 41 -1.86 -21.09 0.89
CA THR A 41 -3.05 -20.61 1.59
C THR A 41 -4.35 -21.07 0.94
N ASN A 42 -4.42 -21.01 -0.39
CA ASN A 42 -5.60 -21.46 -1.13
C ASN A 42 -5.78 -22.99 -1.07
N ASN A 43 -4.68 -23.74 -1.12
CA ASN A 43 -4.71 -25.20 -1.02
C ASN A 43 -5.14 -25.68 0.37
N HIS A 44 -4.62 -25.06 1.43
CA HIS A 44 -4.99 -25.39 2.80
C HIS A 44 -6.48 -25.12 3.09
N LYS A 45 -7.03 -24.03 2.52
CA LYS A 45 -8.48 -23.75 2.58
C LYS A 45 -9.31 -24.85 1.91
N LYS A 46 -8.90 -25.33 0.72
CA LYS A 46 -9.58 -26.42 0.01
C LYS A 46 -9.56 -27.72 0.84
N SER A 47 -8.40 -28.10 1.38
CA SER A 47 -8.27 -29.31 2.19
C SER A 47 -9.14 -29.30 3.45
N LYS A 48 -9.24 -28.16 4.16
CA LYS A 48 -10.15 -28.02 5.32
C LYS A 48 -11.63 -28.13 4.96
N MET A 49 -12.04 -27.68 3.78
CA MET A 49 -13.42 -27.86 3.32
C MET A 49 -13.71 -29.33 3.00
N LEU A 50 -12.77 -30.03 2.34
CA LEU A 50 -12.91 -31.45 2.02
C LEU A 50 -12.95 -32.37 3.25
N SER A 51 -12.22 -32.04 4.33
CA SER A 51 -12.29 -32.81 5.57
C SER A 51 -13.60 -32.61 6.33
N GLN A 52 -14.19 -31.40 6.28
CA GLN A 52 -15.52 -31.13 6.87
C GLN A 52 -16.66 -31.90 6.20
N TYR A 53 -16.55 -32.26 4.92
CA TYR A 53 -17.55 -33.08 4.23
C TYR A 53 -17.50 -34.57 4.61
N LYS A 54 -16.40 -35.06 5.18
CA LYS A 54 -16.26 -36.47 5.59
C LYS A 54 -16.81 -36.77 6.99
N ASP A 55 -16.95 -35.76 7.83
CA ASP A 55 -17.66 -35.86 9.11
C ASP A 55 -19.14 -35.54 8.86
N GLY A 56 -19.96 -36.57 8.63
CA GLY A 56 -21.37 -36.50 8.24
C GLY A 56 -22.33 -35.86 9.26
N ARG A 57 -22.08 -34.63 9.70
CA ARG A 57 -23.02 -33.80 10.46
C ARG A 57 -23.75 -32.86 9.50
N ASN A 58 -25.02 -33.17 9.27
CA ASN A 58 -26.00 -32.29 8.63
C ASN A 58 -25.95 -30.88 9.24
N LEU A 59 -25.53 -29.89 8.45
CA LEU A 59 -25.75 -28.47 8.72
C LEU A 59 -26.38 -27.84 7.48
N LYS A 60 -27.70 -28.02 7.36
CA LYS A 60 -28.56 -27.11 6.60
C LYS A 60 -28.67 -25.79 7.37
N SER A 61 -27.65 -24.93 7.27
CA SER A 61 -27.75 -23.48 7.51
C SER A 61 -26.38 -22.83 7.33
N GLN A 62 -26.36 -21.66 6.71
CA GLN A 62 -25.22 -20.74 6.51
C GLN A 62 -24.40 -20.92 5.23
N TYR A 63 -25.05 -20.64 4.08
CA TYR A 63 -24.38 -19.95 2.97
C TYR A 63 -24.15 -18.46 3.29
N ASN A 64 -23.70 -18.16 4.51
CA ASN A 64 -23.45 -16.79 4.94
C ASN A 64 -21.96 -16.61 5.24
N HIS A 65 -21.40 -15.63 4.53
CA HIS A 65 -20.07 -15.02 4.68
C HIS A 65 -18.93 -15.78 3.98
N LEU A 66 -18.65 -15.38 2.73
CA LEU A 66 -17.27 -15.33 2.22
C LEU A 66 -16.39 -14.80 3.37
N LYS A 67 -15.55 -15.66 3.95
CA LYS A 67 -14.65 -15.27 5.04
C LYS A 67 -13.84 -14.07 4.56
N ARG A 68 -14.12 -12.92 5.15
CA ARG A 68 -13.41 -11.65 4.91
C ARG A 68 -11.92 -11.92 5.07
N TRP A 69 -11.11 -11.50 4.10
CA TRP A 69 -9.66 -11.63 4.17
C TRP A 69 -9.17 -11.06 5.52
N LYS A 70 -8.46 -11.89 6.29
CA LYS A 70 -7.79 -11.50 7.52
C LYS A 70 -6.30 -11.34 7.18
N VAL A 71 -5.71 -10.25 7.64
CA VAL A 71 -4.25 -10.08 7.60
C VAL A 71 -3.61 -11.23 8.39
N PRO A 72 -2.59 -11.92 7.84
CA PRO A 72 -1.91 -12.99 8.57
C PRO A 72 -1.20 -12.47 9.83
N ASP A 73 -1.12 -13.33 10.84
CA ASP A 73 -0.41 -13.09 12.10
C ASP A 73 0.67 -14.16 12.32
N GLU A 74 1.46 -14.03 13.39
CA GLU A 74 2.58 -14.93 13.72
C GLU A 74 2.14 -16.37 14.04
N ASP A 75 0.86 -16.56 14.35
CA ASP A 75 0.25 -17.86 14.66
C ASP A 75 -0.40 -18.50 13.41
N ASP A 76 -0.35 -17.82 12.25
CA ASP A 76 -0.87 -18.36 11.00
C ASP A 76 -0.06 -19.59 10.57
N ALA A 77 -0.75 -20.69 10.26
CA ALA A 77 -0.11 -21.96 9.92
C ALA A 77 0.76 -21.91 8.65
N ILE A 78 0.59 -20.88 7.79
CA ILE A 78 1.29 -20.74 6.52
C ILE A 78 2.17 -19.50 6.54
N PHE A 79 1.63 -18.38 7.01
CA PHE A 79 2.36 -17.13 7.03
C PHE A 79 3.11 -16.88 8.34
N GLY A 80 2.85 -17.61 9.43
CA GLY A 80 3.33 -17.25 10.76
C GLY A 80 4.85 -17.11 10.85
N GLU A 81 5.58 -18.06 10.25
CA GLU A 81 7.04 -17.97 10.15
C GLU A 81 7.50 -16.79 9.27
N PHE A 82 6.86 -16.59 8.11
CA PHE A 82 7.13 -15.45 7.25
C PHE A 82 6.94 -14.12 8.00
N ILE A 83 5.84 -13.97 8.75
CA ILE A 83 5.53 -12.77 9.54
C ILE A 83 6.59 -12.55 10.61
N LYS A 84 7.01 -13.59 11.35
CA LYS A 84 8.11 -13.49 12.33
C LYS A 84 9.40 -12.99 11.69
N LEU A 85 9.75 -13.50 10.52
CA LEU A 85 10.93 -13.05 9.78
C LEU A 85 10.77 -11.60 9.28
N GLN A 86 9.58 -11.20 8.82
CA GLN A 86 9.33 -9.80 8.42
C GLN A 86 9.36 -8.80 9.59
N ASN A 87 9.11 -9.26 10.82
CA ASN A 87 9.30 -8.47 12.04
C ASN A 87 10.78 -8.27 12.39
N SER A 88 11.68 -9.14 11.90
CA SER A 88 13.13 -8.94 12.03
C SER A 88 13.63 -7.88 11.05
N PHE A 89 14.60 -7.07 11.50
CA PHE A 89 15.24 -6.08 10.64
C PHE A 89 16.08 -6.73 9.52
N GLU A 90 16.63 -7.92 9.76
CA GLU A 90 17.54 -8.62 8.82
C GLU A 90 16.78 -9.18 7.62
N TYR A 91 15.56 -9.65 7.83
CA TYR A 91 14.77 -10.38 6.83
C TYR A 91 13.56 -9.60 6.31
N ASN A 92 13.39 -8.34 6.74
CA ASN A 92 12.32 -7.48 6.26
C ASN A 92 12.52 -7.13 4.77
N ILE A 93 11.71 -7.75 3.92
CA ILE A 93 11.78 -7.60 2.47
C ILE A 93 11.50 -6.15 2.06
N ALA A 94 10.62 -5.43 2.75
CA ALA A 94 10.30 -4.05 2.39
C ALA A 94 11.52 -3.13 2.53
N THR A 95 12.37 -3.34 3.53
CA THR A 95 13.66 -2.64 3.66
C THR A 95 14.58 -2.92 2.48
N GLY A 96 14.70 -4.19 2.07
CA GLY A 96 15.47 -4.58 0.87
C GLY A 96 14.93 -3.93 -0.41
N MET A 97 13.60 -3.90 -0.58
CA MET A 97 12.98 -3.25 -1.74
C MET A 97 13.21 -1.74 -1.77
N ILE A 98 13.13 -1.06 -0.61
CA ILE A 98 13.46 0.37 -0.52
C ILE A 98 14.91 0.62 -0.93
N PHE A 99 15.84 -0.23 -0.49
CA PHE A 99 17.24 -0.15 -0.92
C PHE A 99 17.38 -0.28 -2.44
N CYS A 100 16.81 -1.33 -3.05
CA CYS A 100 16.87 -1.53 -4.50
C CYS A 100 16.25 -0.36 -5.27
N LEU A 101 15.04 0.06 -4.89
CA LEU A 101 14.35 1.17 -5.54
C LEU A 101 15.17 2.47 -5.48
N ASN A 102 15.82 2.74 -4.35
CA ASN A 102 16.71 3.90 -4.21
C ASN A 102 17.90 3.81 -5.17
N GLN A 103 18.55 2.65 -5.26
CA GLN A 103 19.67 2.45 -6.17
C GLN A 103 19.26 2.62 -7.64
N PHE A 104 18.14 2.01 -8.04
CA PHE A 104 17.63 2.14 -9.40
C PHE A 104 17.25 3.57 -9.74
N ASN A 105 16.64 4.30 -8.79
CA ASN A 105 16.26 5.70 -8.96
C ASN A 105 17.48 6.60 -9.19
N ILE A 106 18.52 6.47 -8.35
CA ILE A 106 19.76 7.25 -8.47
C ILE A 106 20.42 6.99 -9.83
N LYS A 107 20.54 5.72 -10.25
CA LYS A 107 21.19 5.36 -11.52
C LYS A 107 20.38 5.81 -12.74
N THR A 108 19.06 5.75 -12.66
CA THR A 108 18.17 6.20 -13.74
C THR A 108 18.29 7.71 -13.96
N ASN A 109 18.35 8.50 -12.89
CA ASN A 109 18.47 9.97 -12.99
C ASN A 109 19.86 10.42 -13.49
N ASN A 110 20.92 9.65 -13.24
CA ASN A 110 22.30 10.02 -13.56
C ASN A 110 22.77 9.61 -14.98
N LYS A 111 21.86 9.29 -15.91
CA LYS A 111 22.10 8.91 -17.32
C LYS A 111 23.00 7.68 -17.57
N GLY A 112 23.59 7.09 -16.53
CA GLY A 112 24.30 5.81 -16.58
C GLY A 112 23.40 4.67 -16.11
N ASN A 113 22.22 4.51 -16.73
CA ASN A 113 21.28 3.49 -16.29
C ASN A 113 21.80 2.08 -16.62
N ILE A 114 22.36 1.41 -15.61
CA ILE A 114 22.87 0.05 -15.72
C ILE A 114 21.72 -0.97 -15.57
N TYR A 115 20.61 -0.58 -14.95
CA TYR A 115 19.53 -1.49 -14.62
C TYR A 115 18.33 -1.35 -15.57
N PRO A 116 17.81 -2.46 -16.11
CA PRO A 116 16.56 -2.44 -16.85
C PRO A 116 15.40 -1.92 -15.97
N GLN A 117 14.46 -1.15 -16.53
CA GLN A 117 13.34 -0.62 -15.74
C GLN A 117 12.37 -1.73 -15.28
N GLU A 118 12.44 -2.90 -15.89
CA GLU A 118 11.79 -4.14 -15.47
C GLU A 118 12.16 -4.52 -14.03
N PHE A 119 13.37 -4.16 -13.57
CA PHE A 119 13.78 -4.41 -12.19
C PHE A 119 13.02 -3.50 -11.22
N ILE A 120 12.74 -2.26 -11.63
CA ILE A 120 11.92 -1.32 -10.86
C ILE A 120 10.48 -1.85 -10.76
N LEU A 121 9.93 -2.38 -11.86
CA LEU A 121 8.61 -3.02 -11.87
C LEU A 121 8.54 -4.19 -10.89
N LEU A 122 9.53 -5.10 -10.95
CA LEU A 122 9.58 -6.27 -10.09
C LEU A 122 9.76 -5.90 -8.61
N ALA A 123 10.64 -4.94 -8.31
CA ALA A 123 10.83 -4.44 -6.95
C ALA A 123 9.55 -3.79 -6.39
N HIS A 124 8.82 -3.00 -7.18
CA HIS A 124 7.53 -2.48 -6.76
C HIS A 124 6.50 -3.58 -6.54
N LYS A 125 6.45 -4.61 -7.40
CA LYS A 125 5.53 -5.74 -7.25
C LYS A 125 5.78 -6.51 -5.95
N VAL A 126 7.04 -6.84 -5.66
CA VAL A 126 7.45 -7.49 -4.40
C VAL A 126 7.10 -6.61 -3.20
N LEU A 127 7.40 -5.30 -3.29
CA LEU A 127 7.07 -4.33 -2.25
C LEU A 127 5.55 -4.26 -1.99
N GLN A 128 4.72 -4.22 -3.03
CA GLN A 128 3.26 -4.25 -2.90
C GLN A 128 2.81 -5.52 -2.18
N GLY A 129 3.32 -6.69 -2.58
CA GLY A 129 2.98 -7.97 -1.97
C GLY A 129 3.31 -8.01 -0.47
N VAL A 130 4.54 -7.63 -0.09
CA VAL A 130 4.93 -7.63 1.32
C VAL A 130 4.13 -6.61 2.15
N LEU A 131 3.80 -5.43 1.60
CA LEU A 131 3.00 -4.43 2.32
C LEU A 131 1.55 -4.87 2.54
N LEU A 132 1.02 -5.77 1.70
CA LEU A 132 -0.31 -6.35 1.87
C LEU A 132 -0.32 -7.52 2.85
N LEU A 133 0.74 -8.33 2.89
CA LEU A 133 0.87 -9.45 3.82
C LEU A 133 1.35 -9.02 5.21
N HIS A 134 2.19 -7.98 5.29
CA HIS A 134 2.80 -7.49 6.52
C HIS A 134 2.58 -5.98 6.69
N PRO A 135 1.43 -5.55 7.26
CA PRO A 135 1.10 -4.13 7.40
C PRO A 135 2.11 -3.32 8.21
N GLU A 136 2.83 -3.93 9.17
CA GLU A 136 3.86 -3.24 9.95
C GLU A 136 5.00 -2.71 9.08
N SER A 137 5.30 -3.36 7.96
CA SER A 137 6.29 -2.86 6.98
C SER A 137 5.90 -1.49 6.39
N ARG A 138 4.62 -1.10 6.43
CA ARG A 138 4.18 0.24 5.99
C ARG A 138 4.77 1.34 6.86
N ASN A 139 5.16 1.05 8.10
CA ASN A 139 5.74 2.01 9.04
C ASN A 139 7.05 2.62 8.50
N LEU A 140 7.75 1.91 7.62
CA LEU A 140 8.95 2.39 6.95
C LEU A 140 8.70 3.69 6.16
N PHE A 141 7.49 3.90 5.63
CA PHE A 141 7.15 5.04 4.78
C PHE A 141 6.70 6.28 5.56
N PHE A 142 6.57 6.21 6.88
CA PHE A 142 6.45 7.42 7.69
C PHE A 142 7.75 8.24 7.67
N ARG A 143 8.89 7.59 7.39
CA ARG A 143 10.17 8.26 7.17
C ARG A 143 10.12 9.07 5.89
N GLU A 144 10.49 10.35 6.00
CA GLU A 144 10.44 11.29 4.89
C GLU A 144 11.25 10.83 3.67
N ALA A 145 12.46 10.31 3.88
CA ALA A 145 13.30 9.80 2.80
C ALA A 145 12.62 8.69 1.98
N ASN A 146 11.93 7.76 2.66
CA ASN A 146 11.27 6.63 2.02
C ASN A 146 10.01 7.07 1.25
N MET A 147 9.24 8.02 1.80
CA MET A 147 8.10 8.58 1.08
C MET A 147 8.54 9.43 -0.13
N LYS A 148 9.60 10.24 0.03
CA LYS A 148 10.20 11.00 -1.07
C LYS A 148 10.74 10.10 -2.17
N LEU A 149 11.32 8.95 -1.81
CA LEU A 149 11.74 7.94 -2.79
C LEU A 149 10.55 7.49 -3.66
N LEU A 150 9.40 7.11 -3.06
CA LEU A 150 8.23 6.75 -3.86
C LEU A 150 7.73 7.92 -4.71
N LEU A 151 7.67 9.13 -4.15
CA LEU A 151 7.22 10.33 -4.86
C LEU A 151 8.12 10.67 -6.06
N SER A 152 9.41 10.39 -5.95
CA SER A 152 10.36 10.68 -7.02
C SER A 152 10.05 9.96 -8.33
N PHE A 153 9.40 8.78 -8.30
CA PHE A 153 8.95 8.09 -9.52
C PHE A 153 7.84 8.84 -10.26
N LEU A 154 7.04 9.67 -9.55
CA LEU A 154 6.03 10.53 -10.16
C LEU A 154 6.58 11.92 -10.52
N VAL A 155 7.48 12.47 -9.70
CA VAL A 155 8.14 13.76 -9.98
C VAL A 155 9.01 13.66 -11.22
N ASN A 156 9.83 12.61 -11.31
CA ASN A 156 10.77 12.38 -12.40
C ASN A 156 10.15 11.49 -13.50
N TYR A 157 8.82 11.56 -13.70
CA TYR A 157 8.05 10.67 -14.60
C TYR A 157 8.64 10.53 -16.01
N LYS A 158 9.29 11.58 -16.54
CA LYS A 158 9.91 11.58 -17.88
C LYS A 158 11.02 10.54 -18.04
N HIS A 159 11.65 10.12 -16.95
CA HIS A 159 12.71 9.11 -16.96
C HIS A 159 12.18 7.67 -16.90
N TYR A 160 10.89 7.50 -16.62
CA TYR A 160 10.28 6.21 -16.37
C TYR A 160 9.24 5.86 -17.43
N MET A 161 9.22 4.61 -17.86
CA MET A 161 8.15 4.10 -18.71
C MET A 161 6.80 4.17 -17.98
N PRO A 162 5.68 4.31 -18.71
CA PRO A 162 4.35 4.38 -18.12
C PRO A 162 4.01 3.25 -17.13
N SER A 163 4.44 2.02 -17.39
CA SER A 163 4.20 0.88 -16.50
C SER A 163 4.88 1.05 -15.13
N VAL A 164 6.06 1.68 -15.07
CA VAL A 164 6.75 2.00 -13.80
C VAL A 164 5.96 3.05 -13.03
N GLN A 165 5.47 4.08 -13.72
CA GLN A 165 4.62 5.11 -13.10
C GLN A 165 3.34 4.48 -12.53
N CYS A 166 2.66 3.61 -13.29
CA CYS A 166 1.50 2.85 -12.81
C CYS A 166 1.83 2.00 -11.58
N SER A 167 2.96 1.30 -11.59
CA SER A 167 3.39 0.47 -10.46
C SER A 167 3.73 1.31 -9.23
N ALA A 168 4.31 2.51 -9.40
CA ALA A 168 4.55 3.43 -8.30
C ALA A 168 3.22 3.92 -7.68
N VAL A 169 2.24 4.29 -8.50
CA VAL A 169 0.88 4.66 -8.04
C VAL A 169 0.22 3.51 -7.25
N GLN A 170 0.33 2.27 -7.74
CA GLN A 170 -0.19 1.09 -7.04
C GLN A 170 0.53 0.85 -5.70
N THR A 171 1.83 1.13 -5.65
CA THR A 171 2.64 1.03 -4.42
C THR A 171 2.16 2.05 -3.38
N PHE A 172 1.77 3.26 -3.79
CA PHE A 172 1.15 4.21 -2.87
C PHE A 172 -0.13 3.67 -2.24
N VAL A 173 -1.02 3.02 -3.00
CA VAL A 173 -2.22 2.40 -2.42
C VAL A 173 -1.84 1.41 -1.31
N CYS A 174 -0.88 0.53 -1.57
CA CYS A 174 -0.43 -0.49 -0.59
C CYS A 174 0.26 0.13 0.64
N CYS A 175 0.97 1.24 0.46
CA CYS A 175 1.65 1.98 1.51
C CYS A 175 0.70 2.78 2.42
N LEU A 176 -0.38 3.32 1.83
CA LEU A 176 -1.27 4.28 2.47
C LEU A 176 -2.53 3.65 3.05
N VAL A 177 -2.98 2.50 2.53
CA VAL A 177 -4.21 1.85 2.98
C VAL A 177 -4.16 1.52 4.47
N ARG A 178 -5.16 1.99 5.22
CA ARG A 178 -5.25 1.85 6.69
C ARG A 178 -4.00 2.34 7.43
N SER A 179 -3.31 3.35 6.89
CA SER A 179 -2.17 3.99 7.53
C SER A 179 -2.34 5.50 7.49
N VAL A 180 -3.09 6.03 8.45
CA VAL A 180 -3.36 7.48 8.58
C VAL A 180 -2.04 8.25 8.66
N LYS A 181 -1.06 7.73 9.41
CA LYS A 181 0.27 8.36 9.52
C LYS A 181 0.99 8.52 8.19
N ASN A 182 0.94 7.50 7.33
CA ASN A 182 1.57 7.56 6.01
C ASN A 182 0.78 8.47 5.07
N LEU A 183 -0.55 8.47 5.15
CA LEU A 183 -1.40 9.41 4.41
C LEU A 183 -1.07 10.85 4.74
N ARG A 184 -1.01 11.20 6.03
CA ARG A 184 -0.62 12.55 6.47
C ARG A 184 0.81 12.88 6.00
N LYS A 185 1.76 11.94 6.10
CA LYS A 185 3.13 12.15 5.59
C LYS A 185 3.15 12.38 4.06
N PHE A 186 2.39 11.62 3.29
CA PHE A 186 2.24 11.79 1.84
C PHE A 186 1.69 13.17 1.49
N GLU A 187 0.62 13.61 2.15
CA GLU A 187 0.02 14.92 1.94
C GLU A 187 0.97 16.07 2.30
N THR A 188 1.64 16.02 3.46
CA THR A 188 2.61 17.05 3.87
C THR A 188 3.78 17.18 2.91
N LEU A 189 4.13 16.11 2.20
CA LEU A 189 5.18 16.11 1.18
C LEU A 189 4.67 16.49 -0.22
N GLY A 190 3.45 17.04 -0.33
CA GLY A 190 2.87 17.45 -1.60
C GLY A 190 2.45 16.29 -2.49
N GLY A 191 2.26 15.09 -1.93
CA GLY A 191 1.93 13.90 -2.71
C GLY A 191 0.65 14.05 -3.53
N VAL A 192 -0.37 14.69 -2.96
CA VAL A 192 -1.64 14.99 -3.65
C VAL A 192 -1.38 15.88 -4.87
N GLU A 193 -0.68 17.00 -4.67
CA GLU A 193 -0.30 17.92 -5.74
C GLU A 193 0.49 17.22 -6.85
N ILE A 194 1.53 16.46 -6.49
CA ILE A 194 2.39 15.73 -7.44
C ILE A 194 1.55 14.78 -8.30
N THR A 195 0.66 14.01 -7.67
CA THR A 195 -0.23 13.07 -8.36
C THR A 195 -1.20 13.79 -9.30
N CYS A 196 -1.86 14.86 -8.83
CA CYS A 196 -2.79 15.64 -9.66
C CYS A 196 -2.08 16.37 -10.82
N ASN A 197 -0.90 16.91 -10.58
CA ASN A 197 -0.07 17.54 -11.62
C ASN A 197 0.30 16.53 -12.72
N LEU A 198 0.62 15.29 -12.36
CA LEU A 198 0.87 14.23 -13.33
C LEU A 198 -0.40 13.86 -14.11
N PHE A 199 -1.55 13.78 -13.45
CA PHE A 199 -2.85 13.51 -14.09
C PHE A 199 -3.24 14.58 -15.14
N ASN A 200 -3.07 15.85 -14.79
CA ASN A 200 -3.47 16.98 -15.63
C ASN A 200 -2.56 17.20 -16.85
N LYS A 201 -1.31 16.69 -16.83
CA LYS A 201 -0.39 16.82 -17.95
C LYS A 201 -0.93 16.13 -19.21
N LYS A 202 -0.84 16.84 -20.34
CA LYS A 202 -1.24 16.31 -21.66
C LYS A 202 -0.35 15.15 -22.13
N SER A 203 0.93 15.16 -21.72
CA SER A 203 1.92 14.13 -22.08
C SER A 203 1.75 12.82 -21.32
N THR A 204 0.94 12.78 -20.27
CA THR A 204 0.75 11.57 -19.45
C THR A 204 -0.08 10.56 -20.21
N SER A 205 0.38 9.32 -20.28
CA SER A 205 -0.31 8.25 -21.01
C SER A 205 -1.67 7.93 -20.40
N LYS A 206 -2.58 7.40 -21.22
CA LYS A 206 -3.94 7.07 -20.79
C LYS A 206 -3.96 6.06 -19.64
N GLU A 207 -3.10 5.04 -19.68
CA GLU A 207 -3.00 4.04 -18.62
C GLU A 207 -2.56 4.65 -17.28
N VAL A 208 -1.61 5.60 -17.29
CA VAL A 208 -1.15 6.27 -16.08
C VAL A 208 -2.26 7.16 -15.52
N LYS A 209 -2.99 7.88 -16.39
CA LYS A 209 -4.15 8.66 -15.96
C LYS A 209 -5.23 7.79 -15.32
N LEU A 210 -5.53 6.63 -15.91
CA LEU A 210 -6.48 5.68 -15.35
C LEU A 210 -6.02 5.18 -13.97
N LYS A 211 -4.74 4.83 -13.85
CA LYS A 211 -4.19 4.36 -12.57
C LYS A 211 -4.20 5.46 -11.49
N ILE A 212 -3.92 6.71 -11.87
CA ILE A 212 -4.04 7.86 -10.96
C ILE A 212 -5.51 8.08 -10.57
N LEU A 213 -6.46 7.95 -11.51
CA LEU A 213 -7.88 8.08 -11.20
C LEU A 213 -8.34 7.06 -10.15
N GLU A 214 -7.96 5.78 -10.32
CA GLU A 214 -8.20 4.74 -9.31
C GLU A 214 -7.59 5.10 -7.95
N PHE A 215 -6.37 5.66 -7.95
CA PHE A 215 -5.74 6.15 -6.73
C PHE A 215 -6.49 7.32 -6.10
N LEU A 216 -7.04 8.25 -6.89
CA LEU A 216 -7.84 9.37 -6.38
C LEU A 216 -9.15 8.88 -5.76
N PHE A 217 -9.81 7.88 -6.35
CA PHE A 217 -10.94 7.22 -5.73
C PHE A 217 -10.57 6.54 -4.41
N PHE A 218 -9.42 5.86 -4.36
CA PHE A 218 -8.89 5.32 -3.10
C PHE A 218 -8.61 6.43 -2.07
N TYR A 219 -7.98 7.53 -2.48
CA TYR A 219 -7.67 8.64 -1.59
C TYR A 219 -8.93 9.22 -0.97
N LEU A 220 -10.00 9.39 -1.75
CA LEU A 220 -11.29 9.92 -1.31
C LEU A 220 -12.06 9.01 -0.33
N ILE A 221 -11.66 7.75 -0.14
CA ILE A 221 -12.26 6.88 0.88
C ILE A 221 -12.12 7.57 2.25
N PRO A 222 -13.22 7.76 3.01
CA PRO A 222 -13.16 8.39 4.32
C PRO A 222 -12.35 7.53 5.31
N GLU A 223 -11.56 8.19 6.15
CA GLU A 223 -10.86 7.55 7.28
C GLU A 223 -11.76 7.49 8.53
N THR A 224 -12.76 8.37 8.58
CA THR A 224 -13.79 8.44 9.61
C THR A 224 -15.08 9.01 9.01
N ASN A 225 -16.22 8.61 9.56
CA ASN A 225 -17.53 9.18 9.23
C ASN A 225 -17.91 10.35 10.16
N ILE A 226 -17.10 10.63 11.18
CA ILE A 226 -17.34 11.71 12.14
C ILE A 226 -16.79 13.00 11.55
N ASN A 227 -17.67 13.99 11.37
CA ASN A 227 -17.26 15.34 11.00
C ASN A 227 -16.89 16.10 12.27
N LEU A 228 -15.58 16.22 12.53
CA LEU A 228 -15.06 16.95 13.68
C LEU A 228 -15.51 18.40 13.66
N GLU A 229 -15.47 19.12 12.53
CA GLU A 229 -15.87 20.54 12.41
C GLU A 229 -17.32 20.80 12.86
N LYS A 230 -18.24 19.84 12.63
CA LYS A 230 -19.63 19.95 13.13
C LYS A 230 -19.80 19.64 14.61
N SER A 231 -18.84 18.96 15.24
CA SER A 231 -18.86 18.77 16.70
C SER A 231 -18.47 20.03 17.47
N PHE A 232 -17.85 21.03 16.81
CA PHE A 232 -17.56 22.35 17.39
C PHE A 232 -18.81 23.25 17.51
N GLU A 233 -19.88 22.98 16.73
CA GLU A 233 -21.15 23.73 16.81
C GLU A 233 -22.06 23.27 17.96
N MET A 234 -21.70 22.19 18.66
CA MET A 234 -22.38 21.70 19.86
C MET A 234 -21.64 22.17 21.11
N ASP A 235 -21.75 23.45 21.49
CA ASP A 235 -21.38 24.06 22.81
C ASP A 235 -20.53 23.20 23.77
N LEU A 236 -19.33 22.79 23.32
CA LEU A 236 -18.35 22.09 24.14
C LEU A 236 -17.16 23.01 24.33
N ASP A 237 -16.67 23.06 25.57
CA ASP A 237 -15.65 23.97 26.06
C ASP A 237 -14.38 23.98 25.17
N GLU A 238 -13.96 25.17 24.75
CA GLU A 238 -12.82 25.44 23.86
C GLU A 238 -11.50 24.84 24.39
N SER A 239 -11.38 24.72 25.72
CA SER A 239 -10.26 24.09 26.42
C SER A 239 -10.23 22.55 26.31
N VAL A 240 -11.40 21.94 26.10
CA VAL A 240 -11.58 20.50 25.87
C VAL A 240 -11.29 20.18 24.41
N ILE A 241 -11.65 21.08 23.49
CA ILE A 241 -11.49 20.94 22.04
C ILE A 241 -10.02 20.92 21.57
N LEU A 242 -9.19 21.85 22.06
CA LEU A 242 -7.76 21.89 21.72
C LEU A 242 -7.00 20.68 22.28
N ASN A 243 -7.42 20.15 23.43
CA ASN A 243 -6.88 18.91 23.98
C ASN A 243 -7.46 17.66 23.26
N GLN A 244 -8.73 17.69 22.81
CA GLN A 244 -9.41 16.57 22.14
C GLN A 244 -8.97 16.32 20.70
N SER A 245 -8.51 17.34 19.98
CA SER A 245 -7.96 17.20 18.62
C SER A 245 -6.76 16.23 18.55
N LYS A 246 -6.01 16.07 19.65
CA LYS A 246 -4.96 15.05 19.83
C LYS A 246 -5.45 13.77 20.53
N HIS A 247 -6.62 13.79 21.17
CA HIS A 247 -7.12 12.73 22.06
C HIS A 247 -8.24 11.86 21.49
N LEU A 248 -8.85 12.17 20.34
CA LEU A 248 -9.95 11.33 19.83
C LEU A 248 -9.48 9.95 19.32
N TYR A 249 -8.24 9.87 18.84
CA TYR A 249 -7.64 8.62 18.38
C TYR A 249 -6.35 8.35 19.15
N LYS A 250 -6.21 7.13 19.66
CA LYS A 250 -5.10 6.71 20.54
C LYS A 250 -3.72 6.83 19.89
N ASP A 251 -3.66 6.93 18.57
CA ASP A 251 -2.45 7.01 17.77
C ASP A 251 -1.96 8.46 17.53
N GLY A 252 -2.73 9.48 17.91
CA GLY A 252 -2.35 10.89 17.78
C GLY A 252 -2.43 11.45 16.36
N TYR A 253 -3.06 10.74 15.41
CA TYR A 253 -3.20 11.21 14.02
C TYR A 253 -4.63 11.67 13.70
N ILE A 254 -4.72 12.81 12.99
CA ILE A 254 -5.99 13.37 12.53
C ILE A 254 -6.52 12.52 11.39
N ARG A 255 -7.74 11.99 11.54
CA ARG A 255 -8.49 11.35 10.46
C ARG A 255 -9.34 12.34 9.69
N ARG A 256 -9.47 12.11 8.38
CA ARG A 256 -10.27 12.96 7.49
C ARG A 256 -11.46 12.23 6.88
N THR A 257 -12.58 12.93 6.84
CA THR A 257 -13.78 12.60 6.08
C THR A 257 -13.54 12.73 4.58
N MET A 258 -14.44 12.16 3.78
CA MET A 258 -14.42 12.32 2.32
C MET A 258 -14.50 13.80 1.91
N LYS A 259 -15.29 14.61 2.61
CA LYS A 259 -15.47 16.05 2.32
C LYS A 259 -14.15 16.82 2.48
N GLU A 260 -13.42 16.60 3.56
CA GLU A 260 -12.13 17.26 3.80
C GLU A 260 -11.08 16.83 2.76
N LYS A 261 -11.05 15.55 2.39
CA LYS A 261 -10.17 15.06 1.33
C LYS A 261 -10.53 15.63 -0.04
N ALA A 262 -11.82 15.73 -0.36
CA ALA A 262 -12.30 16.38 -1.57
C ALA A 262 -11.90 17.86 -1.61
N ALA A 263 -12.02 18.58 -0.48
CA ALA A 263 -11.57 19.96 -0.38
C ALA A 263 -10.05 20.11 -0.66
N ASN A 264 -9.23 19.16 -0.20
CA ASN A 264 -7.81 19.11 -0.53
C ASN A 264 -7.59 18.88 -2.04
N LEU A 265 -8.31 17.92 -2.66
CA LEU A 265 -8.21 17.68 -4.11
C LEU A 265 -8.65 18.87 -4.97
N LYS A 266 -9.65 19.65 -4.53
CA LYS A 266 -10.19 20.81 -5.28
C LYS A 266 -9.14 21.88 -5.57
N GLN A 267 -8.03 21.89 -4.82
CA GLN A 267 -6.91 22.80 -5.07
C GLN A 267 -6.16 22.48 -6.37
N TYR A 268 -6.29 21.24 -6.88
CA TYR A 268 -5.46 20.75 -7.99
C TYR A 268 -6.28 20.22 -9.18
N ILE A 269 -7.55 19.88 -9.00
CA ILE A 269 -8.44 19.37 -10.06
C ILE A 269 -9.80 20.05 -9.94
N ALA A 270 -10.38 20.49 -11.06
CA ALA A 270 -11.66 21.21 -11.08
C ALA A 270 -12.88 20.29 -10.82
N ASN A 271 -12.89 19.08 -11.40
CA ASN A 271 -14.08 18.22 -11.44
C ASN A 271 -14.15 17.23 -10.25
N VAL A 272 -13.76 17.67 -9.05
CA VAL A 272 -13.75 16.78 -7.87
C VAL A 272 -15.16 16.39 -7.44
N ASP A 273 -16.15 17.26 -7.64
CA ASP A 273 -17.54 16.95 -7.29
C ASP A 273 -18.10 15.79 -8.13
N ASP A 274 -17.77 15.75 -9.43
CA ASP A 274 -18.12 14.64 -10.30
C ASP A 274 -17.46 13.33 -9.84
N LEU A 275 -16.18 13.38 -9.45
CA LEU A 275 -15.46 12.21 -8.91
C LEU A 275 -16.10 11.69 -7.62
N VAL A 276 -16.50 12.58 -6.71
CA VAL A 276 -17.18 12.22 -5.47
C VAL A 276 -18.54 11.59 -5.78
N GLN A 277 -19.31 12.19 -6.69
CA GLN A 277 -20.60 11.66 -7.10
C GLN A 277 -20.46 10.26 -7.72
N GLU A 278 -19.47 10.06 -8.60
CA GLU A 278 -19.19 8.77 -9.21
C GLU A 278 -18.79 7.72 -8.17
N LEU A 279 -17.92 8.07 -7.21
CA LEU A 279 -17.50 7.17 -6.14
C LEU A 279 -18.68 6.71 -5.26
N VAL A 280 -19.57 7.65 -4.90
CA VAL A 280 -20.75 7.37 -4.07
C VAL A 280 -21.79 6.54 -4.83
N THR A 281 -21.96 6.80 -6.13
CA THR A 281 -22.96 6.12 -6.97
C THR A 281 -22.51 4.71 -7.36
N SER A 282 -21.28 4.57 -7.85
CA SER A 282 -20.76 3.29 -8.35
C SER A 282 -20.32 2.34 -7.23
N LYS A 283 -20.04 2.86 -6.03
CA LYS A 283 -19.55 2.11 -4.86
C LYS A 283 -18.49 1.05 -5.23
N PRO A 284 -17.40 1.45 -5.92
CA PRO A 284 -16.43 0.51 -6.49
C PRO A 284 -15.68 -0.28 -5.41
N PHE A 285 -15.68 0.22 -4.17
CA PHE A 285 -15.09 -0.44 -3.01
C PHE A 285 -16.15 -1.00 -2.02
N GLY A 286 -17.42 -1.06 -2.42
CA GLY A 286 -18.54 -1.44 -1.56
C GLY A 286 -18.98 -0.32 -0.61
N GLU A 287 -19.56 -0.70 0.53
CA GLU A 287 -19.97 0.27 1.55
C GLU A 287 -18.75 0.89 2.24
N MET A 288 -18.66 2.22 2.19
CA MET A 288 -17.58 3.01 2.81
C MET A 288 -17.84 3.30 4.30
N ASN A 289 -18.49 2.37 5.01
CA ASN A 289 -18.65 2.39 6.47
C ASN A 289 -17.34 1.96 7.15
N ILE A 290 -16.29 2.78 7.00
CA ILE A 290 -14.93 2.41 7.40
C ILE A 290 -14.40 3.41 8.43
N GLU A 291 -13.71 2.88 9.43
CA GLU A 291 -12.90 3.61 10.39
C GLU A 291 -11.48 3.06 10.28
N TRP A 292 -10.51 3.95 10.00
CA TRP A 292 -9.10 3.55 9.76
C TRP A 292 -8.29 3.46 11.04
#